data_AF-A0A1X4GJ48-F1
#
_entry.id   AF-A0A1X4GJ48-F1
#
_cell.length_a   1.000
_cell.length_b   1.000
_cell.length_c   1.000
_cell.angle_alpha   90.00
_cell.angle_beta   90.00
_cell.angle_gamma   90.00
#
_symmetry.space_group_name_H-M   'P 1'
#
loop_
_entity.id
_entity.type
_entity.pdbx_description
1 polymer ?
#
loop_
_entity_poly.entity_id
_entity_poly.type
_entity_poly.pdbx_seq_one_letter_code
_entity_poly.pdbx_strand_id
1 'polypeptide(L)'
;MASEEPVFADVSIGQAVYNEDGERLGSIRGVDDDGFYVASPSSTDTLALTDARDVFGTAYVMWRCWECGEMGEIGDQLPANCPNCDAPREQLYYWAED
;
A
#
# COMPACT_ATOMS: atom_id res chain seq x y z
N MET A 1 34.40 -7.03 -22.20
CA MET A 1 33.90 -6.71 -20.85
C MET A 1 32.66 -7.56 -20.68
N ALA A 2 32.76 -8.66 -19.94
CA ALA A 2 31.61 -9.53 -19.67
C ALA A 2 30.70 -8.77 -18.70
N SER A 3 29.44 -8.57 -19.07
CA SER A 3 28.39 -8.21 -18.12
C SER A 3 28.17 -9.44 -17.26
N GLU A 4 28.91 -9.57 -16.17
CA GLU A 4 28.60 -10.51 -15.10
C GLU A 4 27.34 -9.99 -14.43
N GLU A 5 26.20 -10.39 -14.99
CA GLU A 5 24.89 -10.25 -14.37
C GLU A 5 24.97 -11.00 -13.03
N PRO A 6 24.83 -10.32 -11.88
CA PRO A 6 24.98 -11.00 -10.62
C PRO A 6 23.81 -11.97 -10.42
N VAL A 7 24.15 -13.27 -10.37
CA VAL A 7 23.23 -14.35 -10.02
C VAL A 7 22.96 -14.30 -8.51
N PHE A 8 22.10 -13.39 -8.08
CA PHE A 8 21.66 -13.30 -6.69
C PHE A 8 20.58 -14.36 -6.43
N ALA A 9 21.03 -15.55 -6.04
CA ALA A 9 20.24 -16.78 -5.95
C ALA A 9 19.62 -17.19 -7.31
N ASP A 10 19.37 -18.48 -7.54
CA ASP A 10 18.79 -18.99 -8.78
C ASP A 10 17.28 -18.63 -8.83
N VAL A 11 16.98 -17.34 -8.90
CA VAL A 11 15.63 -16.77 -8.85
C VAL A 11 15.45 -15.87 -10.07
N SER A 12 14.42 -16.20 -10.85
CA SER A 12 14.05 -15.45 -12.04
C SER A 12 12.79 -14.61 -11.80
N ILE A 13 12.70 -13.45 -12.44
CA ILE A 13 11.45 -12.69 -12.51
C ILE A 13 10.36 -13.60 -13.11
N GLY A 14 9.20 -13.64 -12.46
CA GLY A 14 8.07 -14.50 -12.80
C GLY A 14 8.07 -15.88 -12.11
N GLN A 15 9.17 -16.28 -11.44
CA GLN A 15 9.24 -17.52 -10.69
C GLN A 15 8.21 -17.54 -9.55
N ALA A 16 7.52 -18.67 -9.37
CA ALA A 16 6.54 -18.84 -8.31
C ALA A 16 7.21 -19.06 -6.95
N VAL A 17 6.66 -18.43 -5.91
CA VAL A 17 7.15 -18.52 -4.53
C VAL A 17 6.10 -19.21 -3.67
N TYR A 18 6.54 -20.11 -2.80
CA TYR A 18 5.69 -20.93 -1.94
C TYR A 18 6.14 -20.83 -0.48
N ASN A 19 5.22 -21.01 0.46
CA ASN A 19 5.55 -21.16 1.87
C ASN A 19 5.98 -22.61 2.20
N GLU A 20 6.30 -22.87 3.47
CA GLU A 20 6.68 -24.20 3.96
C GLU A 20 5.56 -25.26 3.83
N ASP A 21 4.30 -24.83 3.80
CA ASP A 21 3.13 -25.69 3.63
C ASP A 21 2.87 -26.03 2.14
N GLY A 22 3.60 -25.38 1.22
CA GLY A 22 3.44 -25.55 -0.22
C GLY A 22 2.34 -24.65 -0.83
N GLU A 23 1.82 -23.69 -0.08
CA GLU A 23 0.87 -22.69 -0.57
C GLU A 23 1.58 -21.62 -1.38
N ARG A 24 0.98 -21.22 -2.51
CA ARG A 24 1.57 -20.24 -3.42
C ARG A 24 1.40 -18.83 -2.89
N LEU A 25 2.51 -18.21 -2.51
CA LEU A 25 2.58 -16.81 -2.04
C LEU A 25 2.53 -15.81 -3.20
N GLY A 26 3.02 -16.17 -4.39
CA GLY A 26 3.02 -15.27 -5.54
C GLY A 26 4.06 -15.57 -6.60
N SER A 27 4.47 -14.53 -7.31
CA SER A 27 5.55 -14.57 -8.31
C SER A 27 6.52 -13.41 -8.14
N ILE A 28 7.81 -13.67 -8.34
CA ILE A 28 8.88 -12.66 -8.21
C ILE A 28 8.67 -11.55 -9.25
N ARG A 29 8.62 -10.28 -8.83
CA ARG A 29 8.52 -9.11 -9.72
C ARG A 29 9.83 -8.37 -9.94
N GLY A 30 10.81 -8.59 -9.08
CA GLY A 30 12.08 -7.86 -9.08
C GLY A 30 13.10 -8.51 -8.16
N VAL A 31 14.37 -8.31 -8.49
CA VAL A 31 15.54 -8.80 -7.76
C VAL A 31 16.56 -7.67 -7.76
N ASP A 32 17.10 -7.37 -6.59
CA ASP A 32 18.07 -6.30 -6.36
C ASP A 32 19.14 -6.81 -5.36
N ASP A 33 20.14 -5.98 -5.04
CA ASP A 33 21.27 -6.35 -4.16
C ASP A 33 20.84 -6.79 -2.74
N ASP A 34 19.68 -6.33 -2.27
CA ASP A 34 19.12 -6.66 -0.95
C ASP A 34 18.28 -7.96 -0.95
N GLY A 35 17.78 -8.41 -2.12
CA GLY A 35 16.93 -9.59 -2.22
C GLY A 35 15.94 -9.57 -3.37
N PHE A 36 14.79 -10.21 -3.19
CA PHE A 36 13.74 -10.30 -4.22
C PHE A 36 12.36 -9.92 -3.69
N TYR A 37 11.53 -9.37 -4.57
CA TYR A 37 10.19 -8.87 -4.26
C TYR A 37 9.14 -9.78 -4.88
N VAL A 38 8.18 -10.24 -4.09
CA VAL A 38 7.09 -11.13 -4.54
C VAL A 38 5.82 -10.32 -4.75
N ALA A 39 5.26 -10.39 -5.96
CA ALA A 39 3.90 -9.92 -6.21
C ALA A 39 2.92 -11.03 -5.81
N SER A 40 1.94 -10.69 -4.96
CA SER A 40 0.86 -11.60 -4.60
C SER A 40 0.17 -12.10 -5.87
N PRO A 41 -0.33 -13.36 -5.87
CA PRO A 41 -1.23 -13.78 -6.94
C PRO A 41 -2.35 -12.74 -6.99
N SER A 42 -2.66 -12.25 -8.18
CA SER A 42 -3.92 -11.56 -8.41
C SER A 42 -5.02 -12.61 -8.22
N SER A 43 -5.33 -12.92 -6.96
CA SER A 43 -6.57 -13.55 -6.60
C SER A 43 -7.62 -12.56 -7.06
N THR A 44 -8.57 -13.04 -7.85
CA THR A 44 -9.81 -12.34 -8.18
C THR A 44 -10.69 -12.14 -6.93
N ASP A 45 -10.11 -12.19 -5.73
CA ASP A 45 -10.66 -11.49 -4.58
C ASP A 45 -10.17 -10.06 -4.73
N THR A 46 -11.04 -9.23 -5.30
CA THR A 46 -10.98 -7.80 -5.08
C THR A 46 -11.01 -7.62 -3.57
N LEU A 47 -9.84 -7.67 -2.92
CA LEU A 47 -9.67 -7.15 -1.57
C LEU A 47 -10.20 -5.74 -1.69
N ALA A 48 -11.41 -5.55 -1.17
CA ALA A 48 -12.07 -4.26 -1.22
C ALA A 48 -11.06 -3.27 -0.66
N LEU A 49 -11.11 -2.02 -1.11
CA LEU A 49 -10.23 -0.96 -0.60
C LEU A 49 -10.26 -0.86 0.94
N THR A 50 -11.24 -1.51 1.59
CA THR A 50 -11.43 -1.79 3.02
C THR A 50 -10.45 -2.81 3.63
N ASP A 51 -10.06 -3.86 2.92
CA ASP A 51 -9.23 -4.97 3.44
C ASP A 51 -7.72 -4.65 3.40
N ALA A 52 -7.29 -3.88 2.38
CA ALA A 52 -5.94 -3.32 2.33
C ALA A 52 -5.64 -2.32 3.46
N ARG A 53 -6.67 -1.89 4.21
CA ARG A 53 -6.55 -0.96 5.34
C ARG A 53 -6.03 -1.67 6.59
N ASP A 54 -6.29 -2.97 6.73
CA ASP A 54 -5.97 -3.74 7.94
C ASP A 54 -4.49 -4.19 7.98
N VAL A 55 -3.93 -4.57 6.82
CA VAL A 55 -2.54 -5.08 6.71
C VAL A 55 -1.47 -3.98 6.76
N PHE A 56 -1.81 -2.74 6.36
CA PHE A 56 -0.88 -1.59 6.32
C PHE A 56 -1.02 -0.61 7.49
N GLY A 57 -1.79 -0.96 8.52
CA GLY A 57 -1.95 -0.12 9.69
C GLY A 57 -2.93 1.02 9.45
N THR A 58 -4.22 0.72 9.59
CA THR A 58 -5.14 1.67 10.22
C THR A 58 -4.57 2.08 11.56
N ALA A 59 -3.95 3.25 11.64
CA ALA A 59 -3.81 3.89 12.94
C ALA A 59 -3.89 5.42 12.87
N TYR A 60 -3.41 6.09 11.82
CA TYR A 60 -3.28 7.55 11.87
C TYR A 60 -3.52 8.27 10.53
N VAL A 61 -4.51 7.86 9.75
CA VAL A 61 -4.90 8.66 8.59
C VAL A 61 -5.77 9.80 9.09
N MET A 62 -5.18 10.97 9.23
CA MET A 62 -5.89 12.20 9.61
C MET A 62 -6.28 12.95 8.34
N TRP A 63 -7.37 13.69 8.38
CA TRP A 63 -7.67 14.67 7.36
C TRP A 63 -7.28 16.06 7.85
N ARG A 64 -6.96 16.93 6.90
CA ARG A 64 -6.73 18.35 7.16
C ARG A 64 -7.50 19.20 6.16
N CYS A 65 -8.09 20.29 6.65
CA CYS A 65 -8.73 21.29 5.81
C CYS A 65 -7.71 22.26 5.24
N TRP A 66 -7.78 22.51 3.94
CA TRP A 66 -6.97 23.51 3.25
C TRP A 66 -7.33 24.94 3.66
N GLU A 67 -8.63 25.21 3.85
CA GLU A 67 -9.13 26.56 4.11
C GLU A 67 -8.83 27.04 5.54
N CYS A 68 -9.14 26.23 6.55
CA CYS A 68 -9.00 26.64 7.95
C CYS A 68 -7.93 25.87 8.74
N GLY A 69 -7.31 24.85 8.14
CA GLY A 69 -6.30 24.04 8.81
C GLY A 69 -6.85 23.04 9.85
N GLU A 70 -8.17 22.94 10.02
CA GLU A 70 -8.80 21.97 10.93
C GLU A 70 -8.36 20.54 10.60
N MET A 71 -8.17 19.72 11.63
CA MET A 71 -7.74 18.34 11.47
C MET A 71 -8.67 17.39 12.20
N GLY A 72 -8.84 16.19 11.67
CA GLY A 72 -9.65 15.16 12.32
C GLY A 72 -9.31 13.76 11.84
N GLU A 73 -9.81 12.77 12.56
CA GLU A 73 -9.58 11.36 12.23
C GLU A 73 -10.42 10.96 11.01
N ILE A 74 -9.83 10.17 10.10
CA ILE A 74 -10.58 9.57 8.99
C ILE A 74 -11.03 8.17 9.42
N GLY A 75 -12.34 8.03 9.63
CA GLY A 75 -12.98 6.73 9.81
C GLY A 75 -13.13 6.00 8.46
N ASP A 76 -14.37 5.67 8.07
CA ASP A 76 -14.61 4.98 6.79
C ASP A 76 -14.49 5.92 5.56
N GLN A 77 -14.81 7.21 5.73
CA GLN A 77 -14.78 8.23 4.68
C GLN A 77 -14.51 9.63 5.22
N LEU A 78 -14.04 10.52 4.35
CA LEU A 78 -13.84 11.94 4.62
C LEU A 78 -15.20 12.67 4.78
N PRO A 79 -15.36 13.60 5.73
CA PRO A 79 -16.62 14.30 5.91
C PRO A 79 -17.00 15.12 4.67
N ALA A 80 -18.31 15.32 4.48
CA ALA A 80 -18.84 16.06 3.33
C ALA A 80 -18.40 17.53 3.34
N ASN A 81 -18.26 18.13 4.52
CA ASN A 81 -17.78 19.49 4.71
C ASN A 81 -16.92 19.58 5.98
N CYS A 82 -16.08 20.62 6.07
CA CYS A 82 -15.30 20.90 7.26
C CYS A 82 -16.22 21.30 8.44
N PRO A 83 -16.12 20.67 9.62
CA PRO A 83 -16.95 21.01 10.78
C PRO A 83 -16.68 22.42 11.35
N ASN A 84 -15.54 23.03 11.02
CA ASN A 84 -15.15 24.34 11.54
C ASN A 84 -15.45 25.51 10.58
N CYS A 85 -15.25 25.30 9.28
CA CYS A 85 -15.42 26.37 8.28
C CYS A 85 -16.44 26.05 7.16
N ASP A 86 -17.11 24.90 7.22
CA ASP A 86 -18.06 24.42 6.21
C ASP A 86 -17.48 24.28 4.79
N ALA A 87 -16.15 24.28 4.64
CA ALA A 87 -15.51 24.07 3.34
C ALA A 87 -15.91 22.70 2.76
N PRO A 88 -16.16 22.60 1.44
CA PRO A 88 -16.60 21.35 0.82
C PRO A 88 -15.50 20.30 0.91
N ARG A 89 -15.89 19.02 0.77
CA ARG A 89 -14.98 17.87 0.80
C ARG A 89 -13.75 18.02 -0.10
N GLU A 90 -13.86 18.73 -1.22
CA GLU A 90 -12.75 19.02 -2.14
C GLU A 90 -11.60 19.80 -1.48
N GLN A 91 -11.89 20.55 -0.42
CA GLN A 91 -10.92 21.31 0.38
C GLN A 91 -10.37 20.51 1.56
N LEU A 92 -10.73 19.23 1.69
CA LEU A 92 -10.25 18.32 2.72
C LEU A 92 -9.30 17.30 2.09
N TYR A 93 -8.12 17.11 2.66
CA TYR A 93 -7.11 16.19 2.12
C TYR A 93 -6.58 15.22 3.19
N TYR A 94 -6.09 14.08 2.70
CA TYR A 94 -5.45 13.05 3.52
C TYR A 94 -4.08 13.53 3.99
N TRP A 95 -3.79 13.33 5.27
CA TRP A 95 -2.54 13.69 5.93
C TRP A 95 -2.08 12.54 6.83
N ALA A 96 -0.86 12.06 6.61
CA ALA A 96 -0.16 11.21 7.57
C ALA A 96 0.79 12.11 8.37
N GLU A 97 0.75 12.02 9.70
CA GLU A 97 1.84 12.57 10.52
C GLU A 97 3.10 11.71 10.30
N ASP A 98 4.24 12.36 10.05
CA ASP A 98 5.60 11.79 10.00
C ASP A 98 6.08 11.40 11.41
#